data_AF-A0A7Z9PP71-F1
#
_entry.id   AF-A0A7Z9PP71-F1
#
_cell.length_a   1.000
_cell.length_b   1.000
_cell.length_c   1.000
_cell.angle_alpha   90.00
_cell.angle_beta   90.00
_cell.angle_gamma   90.00
#
_symmetry.space_group_name_H-M   'P 1'
#
loop_
_entity.id
_entity.type
_entity.pdbx_description
1 polymer ?
#
loop_
_entity_poly.entity_id
_entity_poly.type
_entity_poly.pdbx_seq_one_letter_code
_entity_poly.pdbx_strand_id
1 'polypeptide(L)'
;MTGNESWSNYDANRAIETFERLSDNPEARQGTYDLQVPNHPMAPPYRSQVHISGTLENGQMCKQDSLFLDLPVRTSGKPTATTTSRTEFTSEGVTKYEVVESPQGTTARKLFADFDEPSKNYVEEYIIAQ
;
A
#
# COMPACT_ATOMS: atom_id res chain seq x y z
N MET A 1 10.54 19.38 14.66
CA MET A 1 10.40 18.66 13.38
C MET A 1 10.07 17.22 13.72
N THR A 2 8.82 16.81 13.62
CA THR A 2 8.31 15.50 14.12
C THR A 2 7.48 14.76 13.06
N GLY A 3 7.47 15.24 11.81
CA GLY A 3 6.56 14.77 10.76
C GLY A 3 6.98 13.46 10.07
N ASN A 4 8.29 13.21 9.93
CA ASN A 4 8.77 12.00 9.25
C ASN A 4 8.80 10.77 10.16
N GLU A 5 9.07 10.95 11.45
CA GLU A 5 9.08 9.87 12.46
C GLU A 5 7.67 9.27 12.70
N SER A 6 6.60 9.98 12.30
CA SER A 6 5.23 9.46 12.41
C SER A 6 4.74 8.76 11.15
N TRP A 7 5.20 9.15 9.95
CA TRP A 7 4.62 8.65 8.70
C TRP A 7 5.06 7.22 8.38
N SER A 8 6.34 6.89 8.57
CA SER A 8 6.82 5.51 8.37
C SER A 8 6.24 4.54 9.37
N ASN A 9 6.14 4.93 10.64
CA ASN A 9 5.46 4.11 11.64
C ASN A 9 3.96 3.96 11.34
N TYR A 10 3.29 5.03 10.93
CA TYR A 10 1.89 4.97 10.55
C TYR A 10 1.66 4.02 9.37
N ASP A 11 2.45 4.15 8.31
CA ASP A 11 2.30 3.32 7.10
C ASP A 11 2.73 1.87 7.35
N ALA A 12 3.75 1.63 8.18
CA ALA A 12 4.14 0.30 8.64
C ALA A 12 3.02 -0.38 9.45
N ASN A 13 2.43 0.31 10.44
CA ASN A 13 1.31 -0.22 11.22
C ASN A 13 0.11 -0.54 10.33
N ARG A 14 -0.22 0.34 9.38
CA ARG A 14 -1.28 0.10 8.40
C ARG A 14 -0.98 -1.13 7.53
N ALA A 15 0.28 -1.37 7.17
CA ALA A 15 0.69 -2.54 6.42
C ALA A 15 0.57 -3.83 7.25
N ILE A 16 0.92 -3.80 8.54
CA ILE A 16 0.73 -4.90 9.50
C ILE A 16 -0.76 -5.23 9.65
N GLU A 17 -1.61 -4.24 9.94
CA GLU A 17 -3.06 -4.42 10.07
C GLU A 17 -3.68 -5.02 8.79
N THR A 18 -3.18 -4.57 7.61
CA THR A 18 -3.60 -5.12 6.33
C THR A 18 -3.15 -6.56 6.16
N PHE A 19 -1.91 -6.88 6.51
CA PHE A 19 -1.37 -8.23 6.45
C PHE A 19 -2.17 -9.17 7.34
N GLU A 20 -2.41 -8.82 8.61
CA GLU A 20 -3.18 -9.65 9.56
C GLU A 20 -4.60 -9.91 9.05
N ARG A 21 -5.31 -8.83 8.70
CA ARG A 21 -6.70 -8.91 8.22
C ARG A 21 -6.85 -9.80 6.98
N LEU A 22 -5.87 -9.77 6.07
CA LEU A 22 -5.90 -10.55 4.84
C LEU A 22 -5.28 -11.94 5.01
N SER A 23 -4.39 -12.13 5.98
CA SER A 23 -3.75 -13.41 6.27
C SER A 23 -4.73 -14.43 6.84
N ASP A 24 -5.75 -14.01 7.59
CA ASP A 24 -6.75 -14.94 8.11
C ASP A 24 -7.79 -15.36 7.05
N ASN A 25 -7.74 -14.78 5.85
CA ASN A 25 -8.63 -15.10 4.74
C ASN A 25 -7.84 -15.60 3.51
N PRO A 26 -7.72 -16.92 3.30
CA PRO A 26 -6.97 -17.50 2.18
C PRO A 26 -7.40 -17.00 0.80
N GLU A 27 -8.69 -16.70 0.60
CA GLU A 27 -9.21 -16.15 -0.66
C GLU A 27 -8.79 -14.68 -0.85
N ALA A 28 -8.55 -13.96 0.24
CA ALA A 28 -8.05 -12.59 0.23
C ALA A 28 -6.52 -12.48 0.17
N ARG A 29 -5.78 -13.55 0.51
CA ARG A 29 -4.32 -13.63 0.40
C ARG A 29 -3.83 -13.55 -1.05
N GLN A 30 -4.64 -14.00 -2.00
CA GLN A 30 -4.33 -14.02 -3.44
C GLN A 30 -5.60 -13.66 -4.22
N GLY A 31 -6.03 -12.41 -4.05
CA GLY A 31 -7.33 -11.97 -4.53
C GLY A 31 -7.26 -10.62 -5.24
N THR A 32 -8.18 -10.45 -6.19
CA THR A 32 -8.56 -9.13 -6.68
C THR A 32 -9.93 -8.80 -6.10
N TYR A 33 -10.05 -7.68 -5.41
CA TYR A 33 -11.32 -7.24 -4.82
C TYR A 33 -11.57 -5.77 -5.12
N ASP A 34 -12.82 -5.44 -5.39
CA ASP A 34 -13.25 -4.06 -5.50
C ASP A 34 -13.49 -3.51 -4.09
N LEU A 35 -12.83 -2.40 -3.76
CA LEU A 35 -12.99 -1.71 -2.49
C LEU A 35 -14.22 -0.81 -2.59
N GLN A 36 -15.34 -1.25 -2.04
CA GLN A 36 -16.45 -0.35 -1.72
C GLN A 36 -16.15 0.32 -0.38
N VAL A 37 -16.08 1.66 -0.35
CA VAL A 37 -16.15 2.41 0.90
C VAL A 37 -17.61 2.41 1.33
N PRO A 38 -18.00 1.62 2.35
CA PRO A 38 -19.38 1.58 2.78
C PRO A 38 -19.73 2.99 3.28
N ASN A 39 -20.77 3.59 2.71
CA ASN A 39 -21.35 4.90 3.11
C ASN A 39 -20.77 6.18 2.51
N HIS A 40 -19.95 6.14 1.45
CA HIS A 40 -19.57 7.37 0.73
C HIS A 40 -19.98 7.30 -0.76
N PRO A 41 -21.14 7.88 -1.15
CA PRO A 41 -21.68 7.77 -2.51
C PRO A 41 -20.83 8.45 -3.60
N MET A 42 -19.80 9.21 -3.20
CA MET A 42 -18.83 9.84 -4.11
C MET A 42 -17.41 9.28 -3.95
N ALA A 43 -17.22 8.16 -3.24
CA ALA A 43 -15.90 7.54 -3.20
C ALA A 43 -15.60 7.00 -4.61
N PRO A 44 -14.49 7.41 -5.25
CA PRO A 44 -14.20 6.91 -6.58
C PRO A 44 -13.99 5.39 -6.52
N PRO A 45 -14.35 4.63 -7.57
CA PRO A 45 -14.13 3.19 -7.57
C PRO A 45 -12.64 2.85 -7.39
N TYR A 46 -12.37 1.88 -6.53
CA TYR A 46 -11.04 1.33 -6.30
C TYR A 46 -11.04 -0.18 -6.47
N ARG A 47 -9.97 -0.71 -7.04
CA ARG A 47 -9.70 -2.15 -7.10
C ARG A 47 -8.34 -2.44 -6.51
N SER A 48 -8.26 -3.43 -5.63
CA SER A 48 -7.00 -3.90 -5.07
C SER A 48 -6.73 -5.33 -5.51
N GLN A 49 -5.47 -5.60 -5.86
CA GLN A 49 -4.94 -6.94 -5.98
C GLN A 49 -3.88 -7.14 -4.89
N VAL A 50 -3.96 -8.23 -4.15
CA VAL A 50 -3.02 -8.54 -3.06
C VAL A 50 -2.47 -9.94 -3.20
N HIS A 51 -1.18 -10.09 -2.94
CA HIS A 51 -0.48 -11.36 -2.79
C HIS A 51 0.33 -11.34 -1.48
N ILE A 52 0.05 -12.28 -0.58
CA ILE A 52 0.76 -12.44 0.70
C ILE A 52 1.49 -13.79 0.73
N SER A 53 2.72 -13.78 1.26
CA SER A 53 3.53 -14.97 1.52
C SER A 53 4.28 -14.85 2.86
N GLY A 54 4.48 -15.96 3.55
CA GLY A 54 5.21 -16.00 4.83
C GLY A 54 4.37 -15.56 6.03
N THR A 55 5.02 -15.00 7.06
CA THR A 55 4.42 -14.51 8.32
C THR A 55 4.82 -13.05 8.56
N LEU A 56 4.25 -12.40 9.58
CA LEU A 56 4.68 -11.05 9.99
C LEU A 56 6.15 -10.99 10.44
N GLU A 57 6.69 -12.08 10.96
CA GLU A 57 8.09 -12.13 11.41
C GLU A 57 9.07 -12.43 10.27
N ASN A 58 8.56 -12.98 9.16
CA ASN A 58 9.34 -13.31 7.97
C ASN A 58 8.42 -13.50 6.76
N GLY A 59 8.06 -12.42 6.09
CA GLY A 59 7.06 -12.47 5.04
C GLY A 59 7.01 -11.24 4.17
N GLN A 60 6.13 -11.29 3.19
CA GLN A 60 5.99 -10.26 2.17
C GLN A 60 4.53 -10.08 1.77
N MET A 61 4.19 -8.85 1.42
CA MET A 61 2.92 -8.48 0.82
C MET A 61 3.17 -7.63 -0.43
N CYS A 62 2.72 -8.11 -1.58
CA CYS A 62 2.65 -7.34 -2.82
C CYS A 62 1.22 -6.87 -3.02
N LYS A 63 1.02 -5.58 -3.29
CA LYS A 63 -0.30 -4.98 -3.45
C LYS A 63 -0.33 -3.99 -4.60
N GLN A 64 -1.35 -4.07 -5.44
CA GLN A 64 -1.62 -3.10 -6.49
C GLN A 64 -3.01 -2.50 -6.27
N ASP A 65 -3.08 -1.19 -6.03
CA ASP A 65 -4.31 -0.43 -5.93
C ASP A 65 -4.54 0.36 -7.20
N SER A 66 -5.75 0.29 -7.73
CA SER A 66 -6.17 0.95 -8.96
C SER A 66 -7.32 1.90 -8.67
N LEU A 67 -7.12 3.18 -8.95
CA LEU A 67 -8.10 4.26 -8.77
C LEU A 67 -8.74 4.62 -10.12
N PHE A 68 -10.07 4.74 -10.16
CA PHE A 68 -10.83 5.10 -11.35
C PHE A 68 -11.58 6.41 -11.10
N LEU A 69 -11.14 7.53 -11.68
CA LEU A 69 -11.80 8.83 -11.52
C LEU A 69 -12.81 9.13 -12.64
N ASP A 70 -12.67 8.46 -13.78
CA ASP A 70 -13.41 8.84 -15.00
C ASP A 70 -14.84 8.29 -15.06
N LEU A 71 -15.25 7.37 -14.15
CA LEU A 71 -16.58 6.74 -14.18
C LEU A 71 -17.16 6.50 -12.77
N PRO A 72 -18.45 6.81 -12.53
CA PRO A 72 -19.05 6.73 -11.19
C PRO A 72 -19.19 5.31 -10.61
N VAL A 73 -19.04 4.23 -11.41
CA VAL A 73 -19.35 2.86 -10.93
C VAL A 73 -18.57 1.73 -11.64
N ARG A 74 -17.46 2.00 -12.34
CA ARG A 74 -16.79 0.95 -13.13
C ARG A 74 -15.30 0.84 -12.86
N THR A 75 -14.89 -0.31 -12.30
CA THR A 75 -13.51 -0.81 -12.24
C THR A 75 -13.12 -1.57 -13.51
N SER A 76 -13.89 -1.40 -14.59
CA SER A 76 -13.61 -1.94 -15.92
C SER A 76 -12.93 -0.88 -16.78
N GLY A 77 -11.72 -1.15 -17.27
CA GLY A 77 -10.96 -0.22 -18.11
C GLY A 77 -9.57 0.07 -17.54
N LYS A 78 -8.90 1.09 -18.10
CA LYS A 78 -7.61 1.56 -17.61
C LYS A 78 -7.82 2.40 -16.34
N PRO A 79 -7.10 2.16 -15.24
CA PRO A 79 -7.18 3.00 -14.06
C PRO A 79 -6.60 4.40 -14.35
N THR A 80 -7.15 5.41 -13.67
CA THR A 80 -6.61 6.77 -13.71
C THR A 80 -5.27 6.83 -12.98
N ALA A 81 -5.14 6.15 -11.84
CA ALA A 81 -3.85 5.99 -11.16
C ALA A 81 -3.68 4.56 -10.65
N THR A 82 -2.44 4.09 -10.63
CA THR A 82 -2.06 2.79 -10.08
C THR A 82 -0.99 2.96 -9.03
N THR A 83 -1.22 2.41 -7.85
CA THR A 83 -0.22 2.32 -6.78
C THR A 83 0.20 0.87 -6.64
N THR A 84 1.45 0.57 -6.97
CA THR A 84 2.05 -0.74 -6.74
C THR A 84 2.95 -0.66 -5.53
N SER A 85 2.82 -1.61 -4.61
CA SER A 85 3.66 -1.68 -3.42
C SER A 85 4.13 -3.09 -3.12
N ARG A 86 5.32 -3.17 -2.56
CA ARG A 86 5.91 -4.39 -2.00
C ARG A 86 6.37 -4.08 -0.59
N THR A 87 5.83 -4.82 0.37
CA THR A 87 6.18 -4.71 1.77
C THR A 87 6.88 -5.99 2.21
N GLU A 88 8.04 -5.85 2.83
CA GLU A 88 8.80 -6.92 3.47
C GLU A 88 8.69 -6.75 4.97
N PHE A 89 8.33 -7.83 5.66
CA PHE A 89 8.14 -7.89 7.10
C PHE A 89 9.22 -8.76 7.72
N THR A 90 9.77 -8.27 8.83
CA THR A 90 10.74 -8.98 9.67
C THR A 90 10.36 -8.78 11.13
N SER A 91 10.92 -9.59 12.03
CA SER A 91 10.78 -9.37 13.47
C SER A 91 11.27 -8.00 13.94
N GLU A 92 12.20 -7.38 13.20
CA GLU A 92 12.87 -6.13 13.56
C GLU A 92 12.17 -4.90 12.96
N GLY A 93 11.33 -5.08 11.94
CA GLY A 93 10.74 -3.94 11.24
C GLY A 93 10.10 -4.25 9.90
N VAL A 94 9.75 -3.17 9.20
CA VAL A 94 9.04 -3.18 7.92
C VAL A 94 9.79 -2.33 6.90
N THR A 95 10.03 -2.90 5.72
CA THR A 95 10.47 -2.15 4.54
C THR A 95 9.39 -2.16 3.49
N LYS A 96 9.00 -0.99 2.97
CA LYS A 96 8.01 -0.89 1.89
C LYS A 96 8.58 -0.10 0.72
N TYR A 97 8.38 -0.64 -0.47
CA TYR A 97 8.60 0.05 -1.74
C TYR A 97 7.24 0.34 -2.35
N GLU A 98 7.00 1.57 -2.77
CA GLU A 98 5.75 2.00 -3.38
C GLU A 98 6.04 2.80 -4.65
N VAL A 99 5.26 2.55 -5.71
CA VAL A 99 5.29 3.32 -6.95
C VAL A 99 3.87 3.72 -7.28
N VAL A 100 3.65 5.02 -7.46
CA VAL A 100 2.38 5.60 -7.90
C VAL A 100 2.56 6.11 -9.31
N GLU A 101 1.75 5.60 -10.24
CA GLU A 101 1.69 6.04 -11.63
C GLU A 101 0.37 6.78 -11.86
N SER A 102 0.43 8.03 -12.30
CA SER A 102 -0.74 8.85 -12.62
C SER A 102 -0.50 9.74 -13.85
N PRO A 103 -1.51 10.45 -14.37
CA PRO A 103 -1.33 11.38 -15.47
C PRO A 103 -0.40 12.56 -15.15
N GLN A 104 -0.10 12.79 -13.86
CA GLN A 104 0.79 13.85 -13.40
C GLN A 104 2.25 13.40 -13.31
N GLY A 105 2.53 12.09 -13.49
CA GLY A 105 3.87 11.52 -13.42
C GLY A 105 3.94 10.25 -12.59
N THR A 106 5.16 9.84 -12.29
CA THR A 106 5.44 8.66 -11.46
C THR A 106 6.15 9.10 -10.18
N THR A 107 5.66 8.64 -9.03
CA THR A 107 6.33 8.84 -7.73
C THR A 107 6.73 7.49 -7.17
N ALA A 108 8.01 7.30 -6.86
CA ALA A 108 8.51 6.13 -6.15
C ALA A 108 8.87 6.50 -4.71
N ARG A 109 8.50 5.66 -3.74
CA ARG A 109 8.83 5.82 -2.33
C ARG A 109 9.45 4.57 -1.76
N LYS A 110 10.43 4.76 -0.87
CA LYS A 110 10.94 3.73 0.02
C LYS A 110 10.67 4.16 1.45
N LEU A 111 10.03 3.26 2.20
CA LEU A 111 9.71 3.41 3.61
C LEU A 111 10.51 2.37 4.39
N PHE A 112 11.07 2.79 5.52
CA PHE A 112 11.66 1.88 6.49
C PHE A 112 11.20 2.27 7.89
N ALA A 113 10.70 1.28 8.62
CA ALA A 113 10.35 1.38 10.03
C ALA A 113 11.09 0.28 10.80
N ASP A 114 11.93 0.70 11.75
CA ASP A 114 12.63 -0.15 12.71
C ASP A 114 11.84 -0.10 14.03
N PHE A 115 11.46 -1.28 14.55
CA PHE A 115 10.61 -1.37 15.73
C PHE A 115 11.39 -1.14 17.03
N ASP A 116 12.68 -1.47 17.04
CA ASP A 116 13.52 -1.37 18.22
C ASP A 116 14.21 0.00 18.30
N GLU A 117 14.54 0.59 17.14
CA GLU A 117 15.21 1.88 17.02
C GLU A 117 14.45 2.84 16.09
N PRO A 118 13.32 3.45 16.54
CA PRO A 118 12.50 4.34 15.71
C PRO A 118 13.25 5.57 15.16
N SER A 119 14.41 5.93 15.72
CA SER A 119 15.27 6.99 15.19
C SER A 119 15.90 6.64 13.84
N LYS A 120 15.91 5.36 13.44
CA LYS A 120 16.37 4.87 12.13
C LYS A 120 15.29 4.97 11.05
N ASN A 121 14.07 5.32 11.43
CA ASN A 121 12.95 5.40 10.51
C ASN A 121 13.19 6.45 9.42
N TYR A 122 12.85 6.11 8.18
CA TYR A 122 12.94 7.08 7.09
C TYR A 122 11.91 6.84 5.99
N VAL A 123 11.73 7.90 5.21
CA VAL A 123 10.97 7.90 3.96
C VAL A 123 11.83 8.59 2.92
N GLU A 124 12.12 7.89 1.83
CA GLU A 124 12.71 8.46 0.63
C GLU A 124 11.65 8.52 -0.45
N GLU A 125 11.53 9.67 -1.13
CA GLU A 125 10.60 9.88 -2.24
C GLU A 125 11.36 10.40 -3.47
N TYR A 126 11.04 9.83 -4.62
CA TYR A 126 11.59 10.17 -5.92
C TYR A 126 10.43 10.52 -6.86
N ILE A 127 10.43 11.75 -7.38
CA ILE A 127 9.42 12.23 -8.33
C ILE A 127 10.01 12.18 -9.74
N ILE A 128 9.36 11.43 -10.62
CA ILE A 128 9.71 11.27 -12.03
C ILE A 128 8.61 11.96 -12.83
N ALA A 129 8.87 13.19 -13.26
CA ALA A 129 7.99 13.92 -14.17
C ALA A 129 8.06 13.30 -15.58
N GLN A 130 6.92 13.30 -16.29
CA GLN A 130 6.83 12.86 -17.69
C GLN A 130 7.19 13.97 -18.65
#